data_AF-A0A845YL13-F1
#
_entry.id   AF-A0A845YL13-F1
#
_cell.length_a   1.000
_cell.length_b   1.000
_cell.length_c   1.000
_cell.angle_alpha   90.00
_cell.angle_beta   90.00
_cell.angle_gamma   90.00
#
_symmetry.space_group_name_H-M   'P 1'
#
loop_
_entity.id
_entity.type
_entity.pdbx_description
1 polymer ?
#
loop_
_entity_poly.entity_id
_entity_poly.type
_entity_poly.pdbx_seq_one_letter_code
_entity_poly.pdbx_strand_id
1 'polypeptide(L)' 'MTVARTPMTIPPLESGDRLTRSEFERRYHAMPQVKKAELIEGLVYMASPLRATAHGKPHARTMGWLIAYEAATPGIETL' A
#
# COMPACT_ATOMS: atom_id res chain seq x y z
N MET A 1 -14.80 42.57 -12.69
CA MET A 1 -14.46 41.78 -11.48
C MET A 1 -13.92 40.45 -11.94
N THR A 2 -12.60 40.26 -11.87
CA THR A 2 -11.95 39.03 -12.32
C THR A 2 -11.77 38.12 -11.10
N VAL A 3 -12.49 37.00 -11.06
CA VAL A 3 -12.32 36.01 -9.99
C VAL A 3 -10.96 35.35 -10.19
N ALA A 4 -10.05 35.51 -9.23
CA ALA A 4 -8.77 34.83 -9.23
C ALA A 4 -9.00 33.31 -9.12
N ARG A 5 -8.48 32.55 -10.09
CA ARG A 5 -8.51 31.09 -10.08
C ARG A 5 -7.46 30.59 -9.09
N THR A 6 -7.88 30.19 -7.89
CA THR A 6 -7.02 29.49 -6.94
C THR A 6 -6.48 28.24 -7.63
N PRO A 7 -5.15 27.98 -7.64
CA PRO A 7 -4.66 26.71 -8.12
C PRO A 7 -5.32 25.60 -7.29
N MET A 8 -6.09 24.74 -7.95
CA MET A 8 -6.70 23.58 -7.27
C MET A 8 -5.58 22.62 -6.91
N THR A 9 -5.04 22.75 -5.71
CA THR A 9 -4.14 21.76 -5.13
C THR A 9 -4.92 20.45 -5.03
N ILE A 10 -4.50 19.43 -5.79
CA ILE A 10 -5.10 18.10 -5.71
C ILE A 10 -4.82 17.58 -4.28
N PRO A 11 -5.85 17.27 -3.46
CA PRO A 11 -5.61 16.74 -2.13
C PRO A 11 -4.88 15.39 -2.22
N PRO A 12 -3.97 15.08 -1.28
CA PRO A 12 -3.36 13.76 -1.23
C PRO A 12 -4.40 12.67 -0.97
N LEU A 13 -4.04 11.43 -1.25
CA LEU A 13 -4.78 10.25 -0.79
C LEU A 13 -4.46 9.99 0.67
N GLU A 14 -5.49 9.84 1.50
CA GLU A 14 -5.37 9.41 2.88
C GLU A 14 -6.09 8.07 3.09
N SER A 15 -5.52 7.21 3.94
CA SER A 15 -6.17 5.94 4.26
C SER A 15 -7.49 6.21 4.99
N GLY A 16 -8.58 5.63 4.51
CA GLY A 16 -9.93 5.88 5.02
C GLY A 16 -10.73 6.92 4.23
N ASP A 17 -10.11 7.60 3.25
CA ASP A 17 -10.86 8.44 2.32
C ASP A 17 -11.93 7.62 1.59
N ARG A 18 -13.11 8.22 1.40
CA ARG A 18 -14.17 7.65 0.57
C ARG A 18 -14.19 8.38 -0.77
N LEU A 19 -13.76 7.70 -1.83
CA LEU A 19 -13.60 8.29 -3.16
C LEU A 19 -14.29 7.46 -4.23
N THR A 20 -14.73 8.16 -5.28
CA THR A 20 -15.01 7.50 -6.54
C THR A 20 -13.71 7.02 -7.20
N ARG A 21 -13.82 6.06 -8.11
CA ARG A 21 -12.66 5.55 -8.87
C ARG A 21 -11.88 6.65 -9.59
N SER A 22 -12.59 7.56 -10.26
CA SER A 22 -11.96 8.65 -11.04
C SER A 22 -11.23 9.66 -10.15
N GLU A 23 -11.73 9.93 -8.95
CA GLU A 23 -11.06 10.78 -7.97
C GLU A 23 -9.82 10.10 -7.39
N PHE A 24 -9.93 8.83 -7.05
CA PHE A 24 -8.79 8.03 -6.59
C PHE A 24 -7.68 8.02 -7.64
N GLU A 25 -7.97 7.66 -8.89
CA GLU A 25 -6.98 7.58 -9.97
C GLU A 25 -6.29 8.94 -10.20
N ARG A 26 -7.06 10.03 -10.26
CA ARG A 26 -6.52 11.38 -10.43
C ARG A 26 -5.56 11.76 -9.30
N ARG A 27 -5.92 11.48 -8.04
CA ARG A 27 -5.07 11.77 -6.88
C ARG A 27 -3.86 10.84 -6.83
N TYR A 28 -4.03 9.55 -7.14
CA TYR A 28 -2.96 8.56 -7.18
C TYR A 28 -1.87 8.93 -8.20
N HIS A 29 -2.27 9.32 -9.42
CA HIS A 29 -1.33 9.77 -10.46
C HIS A 29 -0.57 11.05 -10.07
N ALA A 30 -1.14 11.89 -9.22
CA ALA A 30 -0.49 13.09 -8.70
C ALA A 30 0.50 12.79 -7.55
N MET A 31 0.62 11.54 -7.09
CA MET A 31 1.47 11.12 -5.97
C MET A 31 2.51 10.06 -6.37
N PRO A 32 3.50 10.37 -7.22
CA PRO A 32 4.49 9.40 -7.73
C PRO A 32 5.37 8.75 -6.64
N GLN A 33 5.44 9.35 -5.45
CA GLN A 33 6.11 8.80 -4.28
C GLN A 33 5.36 7.61 -3.66
N VAL A 34 4.04 7.54 -3.82
CA VAL A 34 3.22 6.44 -3.30
C VAL A 34 3.42 5.22 -4.18
N LYS A 35 3.94 4.14 -3.59
CA LYS A 35 4.22 2.90 -4.33
C LYS A 35 3.02 1.98 -4.43
N LYS A 36 2.11 2.08 -3.48
CA LYS A 36 0.93 1.23 -3.42
C LYS A 36 -0.19 1.94 -2.64
N ALA A 37 -1.34 2.08 -3.29
CA ALA A 37 -2.61 2.43 -2.70
C ALA A 37 -3.69 1.59 -3.39
N GLU A 38 -4.73 1.21 -2.66
CA GLU A 38 -5.84 0.43 -3.18
C GLU A 38 -7.16 1.17 -2.90
N LEU A 39 -8.08 1.08 -3.86
CA LEU A 39 -9.46 1.51 -3.67
C LEU A 39 -10.32 0.26 -3.56
N ILE A 40 -10.82 -0.03 -2.37
CA ILE A 40 -11.65 -1.21 -2.09
C ILE A 40 -13.02 -0.72 -1.64
N GLU A 41 -14.05 -1.04 -2.42
CA GLU A 41 -15.44 -0.62 -2.14
C GLU A 41 -15.61 0.90 -1.89
N GLY A 42 -14.81 1.70 -2.59
CA GLY A 42 -14.80 3.15 -2.45
C GLY A 42 -14.00 3.68 -1.26
N LEU A 43 -13.37 2.82 -0.45
CA LEU A 43 -12.46 3.21 0.62
C LEU A 43 -10.99 3.11 0.17
N VAL A 44 -10.23 4.15 0.46
CA VAL A 44 -8.79 4.19 0.16
C VAL A 44 -8.00 3.48 1.25
N TYR A 45 -7.12 2.57 0.82
CA TYR A 45 -6.14 1.90 1.68
C TYR A 45 -4.74 2.25 1.20
N MET A 46 -3.96 2.88 2.07
CA MET A 46 -2.56 3.20 1.81
C MET A 46 -1.67 2.16 2.49
N ALA A 47 -0.60 1.73 1.83
CA ALA A 47 0.36 0.84 2.47
C ALA A 47 0.98 1.54 3.70
N SER A 48 0.82 0.93 4.88
CA SER A 48 1.44 1.42 6.11
C SER A 48 2.97 1.29 6.00
N PRO A 49 3.76 2.24 6.54
CA PRO A 49 5.22 2.09 6.59
C PRO A 49 5.62 0.82 7.37
N LEU A 50 6.12 -0.20 6.67
CA LEU A 50 6.63 -1.42 7.30
C LEU A 50 7.92 -1.09 8.07
N ARG A 51 7.90 -1.30 9.39
CA ARG A 51 9.10 -1.16 10.21
C ARG A 51 9.96 -2.42 10.08
N ALA A 52 11.23 -2.25 9.69
CA ALA A 52 12.15 -3.36 9.48
C ALA A 52 12.30 -4.26 10.72
N THR A 53 12.43 -3.67 11.91
CA THR A 53 12.59 -4.43 13.16
C THR A 53 11.30 -5.02 13.69
N ALA A 54 10.21 -4.25 13.71
CA ALA A 54 8.94 -4.67 14.32
C ALA A 54 8.10 -5.60 13.42
N HIS A 55 8.27 -5.55 12.10
CA HIS A 55 7.50 -6.36 11.16
C HIS A 55 8.41 -7.17 10.21
N GLY A 56 9.36 -6.51 9.55
CA GLY A 56 10.21 -7.17 8.55
C GLY A 56 11.03 -8.33 9.11
N LYS A 57 11.64 -8.16 10.29
CA LYS A 57 12.46 -9.18 10.95
C LYS A 57 11.64 -10.40 11.41
N PRO A 58 10.50 -10.24 12.10
CA PRO A 58 9.60 -11.35 12.36
C PRO A 58 9.15 -12.08 11.09
N HIS A 59 8.74 -11.34 10.05
CA HIS A 59 8.31 -11.91 8.77
C HIS A 59 9.41 -12.76 8.13
N ALA A 60 10.65 -12.23 8.03
CA ALA A 60 11.78 -12.94 7.47
C ALA A 60 12.15 -14.22 8.27
N ARG A 61 11.99 -14.19 9.60
CA ARG A 61 12.23 -15.37 10.45
C ARG A 61 11.20 -16.47 10.19
N THR A 62 9.92 -16.11 10.06
CA THR A 62 8.88 -17.08 9.72
C THR A 62 9.11 -17.70 8.35
N MET A 63 9.40 -16.89 7.34
CA MET A 63 9.74 -17.39 6.00
C MET A 63 10.97 -18.30 6.03
N GLY A 64 12.02 -17.90 6.73
CA GLY A 64 13.23 -18.71 6.87
C GLY A 64 12.98 -20.05 7.56
N TRP A 65 12.11 -20.10 8.57
CA TRP A 65 11.73 -21.34 9.23
C TRP A 65 10.96 -22.29 8.30
N LEU A 66 9.99 -21.78 7.55
CA LEU A 66 9.21 -22.58 6.60
C LEU A 66 10.10 -23.17 5.49
N ILE A 67 10.94 -22.33 4.88
CA ILE A 67 11.87 -22.75 3.83
C ILE A 67 12.85 -23.81 4.35
N ALA A 68 13.38 -23.64 5.57
CA ALA A 68 14.27 -24.63 6.17
C ALA A 68 13.57 -25.96 6.46
N TYR A 69 12.31 -25.91 6.89
CA TYR A 69 11.51 -27.10 7.13
C TYR A 69 11.21 -27.86 5.84
N GLU A 70 10.80 -27.15 4.78
CA GLU A 70 10.59 -27.71 3.44
C GLU A 70 11.86 -28.39 2.91
N ALA A 71 13.00 -27.69 2.97
CA ALA A 71 14.28 -28.22 2.50
C ALA A 71 14.73 -29.48 3.25
N ALA A 72 14.36 -29.59 4.54
CA ALA A 72 14.68 -30.75 5.37
C ALA A 72 13.66 -31.90 5.28
N THR A 73 12.51 -31.69 4.63
CA THR A 73 11.39 -32.64 4.64
C THR A 73 10.93 -32.98 3.23
N PRO A 74 11.48 -34.03 2.59
CA PRO A 74 11.11 -34.40 1.22
C PRO A 74 9.61 -34.64 1.06
N GLY A 75 9.03 -34.06 0.00
CA GLY A 75 7.61 -34.17 -0.32
C GLY A 75 6.70 -33.13 0.35
N ILE A 76 7.27 -32.20 1.13
CA ILE A 76 6.57 -31.01 1.63
C ILE A 76 6.92 -29.82 0.75
N GLU A 77 5.96 -28.90 0.58
CA GLU A 77 6.10 -27.64 -0.17
C GLU A 77 5.48 -26.50 0.67
N THR A 78 6.16 -25.35 0.75
CA THR A 78 5.60 -24.13 1.32
C THR A 78 4.86 -23.37 0.23
N LEU A 79 3.59 -23.00 0.49
CA LEU A 79 2.71 -22.26 -0.43
C LEU A 79 3.24 -20.88 -0.86
#